data_AF-A0A223V6V0-F1
#
_entry.id   AF-A0A223V6V0-F1
#
_cell.length_a   1.000
_cell.length_b   1.000
_cell.length_c   1.000
_cell.angle_alpha   90.00
_cell.angle_beta   90.00
_cell.angle_gamma   90.00
#
_symmetry.space_group_name_H-M   'P 1'
#
loop_
_entity.id
_entity.type
_entity.pdbx_description
1 polymer ?
#
loop_
_entity_poly.entity_id
_entity_poly.type
_entity_poly.pdbx_seq_one_letter_code
_entity_poly.pdbx_strand_id
1 'polypeptide(L)'
;MARMIGVITQTIKRFAGRQSPGPAIDSGNPGGHWTLFLRIKEYQTRTSNYDAMPSGHVATFMATITVIATNYPEIKWIKPVGYTLMGIMAFEMMSSRVHWASDYPLGLFIGYVVGKAAANRRIKKIDTNDGLGWKKPESMRTEFVTGQLEGYTTLGIMFSF
;
A
#
# COMPACT_ATOMS: atom_id res chain seq x y z
N MET A 1 5.42 10.84 -2.66
CA MET A 1 5.21 9.39 -2.49
C MET A 1 6.14 8.81 -1.44
N ALA A 2 7.46 8.83 -1.64
CA ALA A 2 8.44 8.27 -0.69
C ALA A 2 8.27 8.76 0.76
N ARG A 3 8.03 10.06 0.97
CA ARG A 3 7.75 10.64 2.31
C ARG A 3 6.52 10.02 2.99
N MET A 4 5.46 9.74 2.24
CA MET A 4 4.22 9.17 2.78
C MET A 4 4.40 7.70 3.18
N ILE A 5 5.11 6.93 2.35
CA ILE A 5 5.46 5.53 2.67
C ILE A 5 6.36 5.48 3.89
N GLY A 6 7.36 6.37 3.96
CA GLY A 6 8.24 6.51 5.12
C GLY A 6 7.44 6.77 6.41
N VAL A 7 6.53 7.75 6.40
CA VAL A 7 5.68 8.04 7.57
C VAL A 7 4.81 6.83 7.97
N ILE A 8 4.10 6.22 7.02
CA ILE A 8 3.22 5.07 7.30
C ILE A 8 4.03 3.90 7.88
N THR A 9 5.11 3.51 7.22
CA THR A 9 5.93 2.36 7.64
C THR A 9 6.63 2.62 8.96
N GLN A 10 7.15 3.83 9.22
CA GLN A 10 7.77 4.18 10.50
C GLN A 10 6.76 4.21 11.65
N THR A 11 5.54 4.69 11.41
CA THR A 11 4.47 4.63 12.41
C THR A 11 4.15 3.17 12.77
N ILE A 12 3.95 2.30 11.77
CA ILE A 12 3.65 0.89 12.03
C ILE A 12 4.81 0.19 12.73
N LYS A 13 6.06 0.44 12.33
CA LYS A 13 7.26 -0.14 12.98
C LYS A 13 7.30 0.16 14.48
N ARG A 14 6.98 1.38 14.88
CA ARG A 14 6.94 1.78 16.30
C ARG A 14 5.83 1.10 17.08
N PHE A 15 4.71 0.77 16.42
CA PHE A 15 3.63 0.01 17.05
C PHE A 15 3.92 -1.48 17.14
N ALA A 16 4.47 -2.06 16.08
CA ALA A 16 4.75 -3.50 15.98
C ALA A 16 5.97 -3.91 16.81
N GLY A 17 7.04 -3.11 16.75
CA GLY A 17 8.31 -3.40 17.43
C GLY A 17 8.85 -4.79 17.14
N ARG A 18 8.68 -5.26 15.89
CA ARG A 18 9.06 -6.62 15.50
C ARG A 18 10.57 -6.70 15.33
N GLN A 19 11.15 -7.72 15.94
CA GLN A 19 12.58 -8.00 15.85
C GLN A 19 13.00 -8.54 14.49
N SER A 20 14.09 -8.00 13.95
CA SER A 20 14.70 -8.43 12.69
C SER A 20 15.42 -9.78 12.84
N PRO A 21 15.58 -10.57 11.77
CA PRO A 21 16.15 -11.92 11.86
C PRO A 21 17.54 -11.99 12.49
N GLY A 22 18.44 -11.05 12.21
CA GLY A 22 19.79 -11.02 12.80
C GLY A 22 19.75 -11.01 14.34
N PRO A 23 19.21 -9.96 14.96
CA PRO A 23 19.08 -9.91 16.43
C PRO A 23 18.20 -11.01 17.03
N ALA A 24 17.21 -11.51 16.28
CA ALA A 24 16.37 -12.61 16.71
C ALA A 24 17.15 -13.92 16.85
N ILE A 25 18.11 -14.19 15.95
CA ILE A 25 19.01 -15.34 16.04
C ILE A 25 19.93 -15.21 17.26
N ASP A 26 20.52 -14.03 17.47
CA ASP A 26 21.44 -13.79 18.59
C ASP A 26 20.73 -13.93 19.96
N SER A 27 19.46 -13.56 20.03
CA SER A 27 18.63 -13.64 21.24
C SER A 27 17.85 -14.95 21.38
N GLY A 28 17.97 -15.89 20.43
CA GLY A 28 17.29 -17.18 20.48
C GLY A 28 15.76 -17.11 20.29
N ASN A 29 15.25 -16.09 19.59
CA ASN A 29 13.82 -15.84 19.37
C ASN A 29 13.39 -16.21 17.94
N PRO A 30 13.05 -17.48 17.64
CA PRO A 30 12.62 -17.87 16.29
C PRO A 30 11.39 -17.08 15.84
N GLY A 31 11.45 -16.48 14.64
CA GLY A 31 10.37 -15.65 14.07
C GLY A 31 10.36 -14.18 14.49
N GLY A 32 11.23 -13.80 15.43
CA GLY A 32 11.40 -12.44 15.96
C GLY A 32 10.42 -12.13 17.08
N HIS A 33 10.93 -11.55 18.17
CA HIS A 33 10.09 -11.08 19.27
C HIS A 33 9.28 -9.84 18.86
N TRP A 34 8.03 -9.75 19.32
CA TRP A 34 7.15 -8.62 19.07
C TRP A 34 7.05 -7.77 20.33
N THR A 35 7.42 -6.50 20.22
CA THR A 35 7.36 -5.56 21.34
C THR A 35 6.37 -4.45 21.01
N LEU A 36 5.10 -4.74 21.26
CA LEU A 36 4.03 -3.80 20.97
C LEU A 36 4.20 -2.52 21.80
N PHE A 37 3.98 -1.38 21.17
CA PHE A 37 4.05 -0.06 21.80
C PHE A 37 5.41 0.23 22.45
N LEU A 38 6.49 0.03 21.70
CA LEU A 38 7.83 0.27 22.20
C LEU A 38 8.04 1.74 22.59
N ARG A 39 8.67 1.98 23.74
CA ARG A 39 9.05 3.33 24.16
C ARG A 39 9.97 3.95 23.10
N ILE A 40 9.67 5.19 22.70
CA ILE A 40 10.37 5.90 21.60
C ILE A 40 11.90 5.85 21.74
N LYS A 41 12.41 6.01 22.97
CA LYS A 41 13.85 5.98 23.27
C LYS A 41 14.50 4.63 22.95
N GLU A 42 13.82 3.51 23.22
CA GLU A 42 14.33 2.16 22.95
C GLU A 42 14.38 1.86 21.45
N TYR A 43 13.37 2.34 20.71
CA TYR A 43 13.33 2.19 19.25
C TYR A 43 14.44 2.99 18.56
N GLN A 44 14.71 4.22 19.02
CA GLN A 44 15.74 5.08 18.42
C GLN A 44 17.17 4.60 18.71
N THR A 45 17.42 3.96 19.86
CA THR A 45 18.76 3.46 20.21
C THR A 45 19.06 2.09 19.61
N ARG A 46 18.03 1.27 19.35
CA ARG A 46 18.18 -0.10 18.82
C ARG A 46 17.25 -0.34 17.62
N THR A 47 17.26 0.56 16.66
CA THR A 47 16.29 0.55 15.54
C THR A 47 16.31 -0.76 14.76
N SER A 48 17.50 -1.28 14.41
CA SER A 48 17.66 -2.55 13.70
C SER A 48 17.08 -3.77 14.42
N ASN A 49 16.83 -3.64 15.73
CA ASN A 49 16.27 -4.69 16.57
C ASN A 49 14.74 -4.67 16.62
N TYR A 50 14.07 -3.65 16.08
CA TYR A 50 12.62 -3.44 16.24
C TYR A 50 11.92 -2.97 14.97
N ASP A 51 12.65 -2.86 13.85
CA ASP A 51 12.18 -2.25 12.61
C ASP A 51 11.89 -3.27 11.50
N ALA A 52 11.62 -4.53 11.81
CA ALA A 52 11.35 -5.54 10.77
C ALA A 52 10.00 -5.30 10.07
N MET A 53 8.90 -5.15 10.82
CA MET A 53 7.55 -5.07 10.26
C MET A 53 7.08 -3.61 10.10
N PRO A 54 6.60 -3.17 8.92
CA PRO A 54 6.62 -3.82 7.60
C PRO A 54 7.89 -3.49 6.79
N SER A 55 8.15 -4.20 5.70
CA SER A 55 9.28 -3.87 4.81
C SER A 55 9.06 -2.54 4.06
N GLY A 56 9.85 -1.53 4.41
CA GLY A 56 9.83 -0.22 3.75
C GLY A 56 10.41 -0.24 2.34
N HIS A 57 11.39 -1.10 2.08
CA HIS A 57 11.98 -1.33 0.76
C HIS A 57 10.93 -1.90 -0.20
N VAL A 58 10.24 -2.98 0.20
CA VAL A 58 9.16 -3.59 -0.59
C VAL A 58 8.03 -2.59 -0.82
N ALA A 59 7.60 -1.85 0.20
CA ALA A 59 6.55 -0.85 0.05
C ALA A 59 6.92 0.25 -0.94
N THR A 60 8.15 0.76 -0.87
CA THR A 60 8.63 1.80 -1.78
C THR A 60 8.77 1.29 -3.20
N PHE A 61 9.35 0.10 -3.39
CA PHE A 61 9.54 -0.49 -4.71
C PHE A 61 8.19 -0.82 -5.37
N MET A 62 7.24 -1.38 -4.61
CA MET A 62 5.89 -1.67 -5.10
C MET A 62 5.16 -0.39 -5.51
N ALA A 63 5.26 0.69 -4.73
CA ALA A 63 4.67 1.96 -5.08
C ALA A 63 5.25 2.55 -6.38
N THR A 64 6.57 2.43 -6.56
CA THR A 64 7.27 2.85 -7.78
C THR A 64 6.76 2.08 -9.01
N ILE A 65 6.77 0.75 -8.97
CA ILE A 65 6.24 -0.08 -10.07
C ILE A 65 4.78 0.26 -10.35
N THR A 66 3.97 0.40 -9.31
CA THR A 66 2.54 0.71 -9.45
C THR A 66 2.32 2.04 -10.17
N VAL A 67 3.10 3.08 -9.85
CA VAL A 67 2.99 4.36 -10.54
C VAL A 67 3.41 4.25 -11.99
N ILE A 68 4.57 3.64 -12.27
CA ILE A 68 5.07 3.51 -13.64
C ILE A 68 4.07 2.69 -14.47
N ALA A 69 3.65 1.53 -13.99
CA ALA A 69 2.71 0.65 -14.70
C ALA A 69 1.30 1.23 -14.85
N THR A 70 0.90 2.18 -13.98
CA THR A 70 -0.37 2.90 -14.12
C THR A 70 -0.26 4.02 -15.16
N ASN A 71 0.90 4.67 -15.27
CA ASN A 71 1.12 5.77 -16.21
C ASN A 71 1.44 5.30 -17.64
N TYR A 72 2.01 4.10 -17.79
CA TYR A 72 2.42 3.52 -19.08
C TYR A 72 1.79 2.13 -19.30
N PRO A 73 0.45 2.03 -19.36
CA PRO A 73 -0.26 0.74 -19.49
C PRO A 73 0.07 -0.03 -20.77
N GLU A 74 0.51 0.66 -21.82
CA GLU A 74 0.96 0.09 -23.08
C GLU A 74 2.26 -0.72 -22.95
N ILE A 75 3.11 -0.39 -21.96
CA ILE A 75 4.39 -1.05 -21.74
C ILE A 75 4.22 -2.24 -20.78
N LYS A 76 3.79 -3.37 -21.32
CA LYS A 76 3.42 -4.56 -20.54
C LYS A 76 4.57 -5.23 -19.79
N TRP A 77 5.82 -5.04 -20.22
CA TRP A 77 7.00 -5.69 -19.61
C TRP A 77 7.42 -5.09 -18.26
N ILE A 78 6.91 -3.90 -17.91
CA ILE A 78 7.26 -3.21 -16.65
C ILE A 78 6.89 -4.04 -15.43
N LYS A 79 5.70 -4.67 -15.44
CA LYS A 79 5.23 -5.52 -14.34
C LYS A 79 6.10 -6.76 -14.14
N PRO A 80 6.33 -7.64 -15.14
CA PRO A 80 7.15 -8.82 -14.94
C PRO A 80 8.58 -8.45 -14.54
N VAL A 81 9.23 -7.49 -15.19
CA VAL A 81 10.60 -7.07 -14.81
C VAL A 81 10.63 -6.48 -13.40
N GLY A 82 9.68 -5.58 -13.09
CA GLY A 82 9.58 -4.97 -11.77
C GLY A 82 9.37 -6.01 -10.67
N TYR A 83 8.46 -6.97 -10.86
CA TYR A 83 8.21 -8.01 -9.87
C TYR A 83 9.40 -8.97 -9.71
N THR A 84 10.10 -9.29 -10.79
CA THR A 84 11.34 -10.09 -10.72
C THR A 84 12.41 -9.38 -9.90
N LEU A 85 12.68 -8.09 -10.18
CA LEU A 85 13.65 -7.30 -9.43
C LEU A 85 13.25 -7.16 -7.96
N MET A 86 11.95 -6.98 -7.69
CA MET A 86 11.44 -6.94 -6.32
C MET A 86 11.64 -8.28 -5.60
N GLY A 87 11.45 -9.40 -6.30
CA GLY A 87 11.70 -10.74 -5.77
C GLY A 87 13.17 -10.95 -5.41
N ILE A 88 14.09 -10.51 -6.26
CA ILE A 88 15.54 -10.57 -5.98
C ILE A 88 15.89 -9.73 -4.74
N MET A 89 15.39 -8.49 -4.67
CA MET A 89 15.59 -7.62 -3.50
C MET A 89 14.98 -8.23 -2.22
N ALA A 90 13.78 -8.81 -2.31
CA ALA A 90 13.13 -9.47 -1.19
C ALA A 90 13.92 -10.71 -0.71
N PHE A 91 14.51 -11.46 -1.63
CA PHE A 91 15.40 -12.58 -1.29
C PHE A 91 16.71 -12.11 -0.65
N GLU A 92 17.33 -11.07 -1.19
CA GLU A 92 18.54 -10.46 -0.63
C GLU A 92 18.31 -10.02 0.82
N MET A 93 17.21 -9.32 1.12
CA MET A 93 16.90 -8.89 2.47
C MET A 93 16.66 -10.04 3.47
N MET A 94 16.16 -11.19 3.00
CA MET A 94 16.08 -12.39 3.82
C MET A 94 17.46 -12.98 4.08
N SER A 95 18.29 -13.08 3.04
CA SER A 95 19.67 -13.57 3.12
C SER A 95 20.53 -12.72 4.05
N SER A 96 20.40 -11.39 3.94
CA SER A 96 21.06 -10.38 4.78
C SER A 96 20.45 -10.26 6.18
N ARG A 97 19.41 -11.06 6.51
CA ARG A 97 18.79 -11.17 7.84
C ARG A 97 18.19 -9.87 8.37
N VAL A 98 17.73 -8.99 7.46
CA VAL A 98 17.12 -7.70 7.83
C VAL A 98 15.59 -7.74 7.85
N HIS A 99 14.97 -8.67 7.12
CA HIS A 99 13.51 -8.83 7.10
C HIS A 99 13.07 -10.30 7.10
N TRP A 100 11.91 -10.56 7.70
CA TRP A 100 11.20 -11.82 7.56
C TRP A 100 10.36 -11.80 6.29
N ALA A 101 10.17 -12.96 5.65
CA ALA A 101 9.26 -13.10 4.51
C ALA A 101 7.83 -12.60 4.83
N SER A 102 7.37 -12.77 6.07
CA SER A 102 6.05 -12.29 6.50
C SER A 102 5.94 -10.76 6.63
N ASP A 103 7.04 -10.00 6.57
CA ASP A 103 7.01 -8.53 6.54
C ASP A 103 6.56 -7.98 5.16
N TYR A 104 6.57 -8.82 4.12
CA TYR A 104 6.37 -8.41 2.73
C TYR A 104 4.91 -8.15 2.32
N PRO A 105 3.91 -8.99 2.69
CA PRO A 105 2.53 -8.77 2.28
C PRO A 105 1.98 -7.40 2.65
N LEU A 106 2.25 -6.93 3.88
CA LEU A 106 1.82 -5.60 4.32
C LEU A 106 2.57 -4.48 3.58
N GLY A 107 3.88 -4.67 3.33
CA GLY A 107 4.66 -3.75 2.51
C GLY A 107 4.10 -3.61 1.09
N LEU A 108 3.81 -4.74 0.44
CA LEU A 108 3.19 -4.79 -0.90
C LEU A 108 1.86 -4.04 -0.93
N PHE A 109 1.00 -4.30 0.07
CA PHE A 109 -0.30 -3.65 0.17
C PHE A 109 -0.18 -2.13 0.31
N ILE A 110 0.63 -1.65 1.26
CA ILE A 110 0.88 -0.21 1.47
C ILE A 110 1.42 0.41 0.19
N GLY A 111 2.44 -0.22 -0.41
CA GLY A 111 3.05 0.27 -1.64
C GLY A 111 2.06 0.39 -2.79
N TYR A 112 1.24 -0.62 -3.01
CA TYR A 112 0.22 -0.62 -4.07
C TYR A 112 -0.81 0.50 -3.87
N VAL A 113 -1.40 0.62 -2.68
CA VAL A 113 -2.42 1.64 -2.38
C VAL A 113 -1.85 3.05 -2.56
N VAL A 114 -0.67 3.29 -1.99
CA VAL A 114 0.01 4.59 -2.09
C VAL A 114 0.40 4.89 -3.55
N GLY A 115 0.89 3.90 -4.28
CA GLY A 115 1.25 4.03 -5.69
C GLY A 115 0.04 4.36 -6.56
N LYS A 116 -1.08 3.64 -6.40
CA LYS A 116 -2.33 3.91 -7.12
C LYS A 116 -2.87 5.31 -6.82
N ALA A 117 -2.90 5.70 -5.55
CA ALA A 117 -3.33 7.04 -5.14
C ALA A 117 -2.44 8.13 -5.76
N ALA A 118 -1.12 7.92 -5.78
CA ALA A 118 -0.17 8.87 -6.37
C ALA A 118 -0.33 9.00 -7.89
N ALA A 119 -0.49 7.88 -8.61
CA ALA A 119 -0.70 7.90 -10.06
C ALA A 119 -2.00 8.63 -10.44
N ASN A 120 -3.10 8.31 -9.73
CA ASN A 120 -4.41 8.89 -10.03
C ASN A 120 -4.50 10.39 -9.69
N ARG A 121 -3.67 10.91 -8.78
CA ARG A 121 -3.72 12.32 -8.36
C ARG A 121 -3.17 13.29 -9.42
N ARG A 122 -2.31 12.84 -10.34
CA ARG A 122 -1.65 13.72 -11.33
C ARG A 122 -2.19 13.58 -12.75
N ILE A 123 -3.03 12.58 -13.03
CA ILE A 123 -3.65 12.43 -14.34
C ILE A 123 -4.94 13.26 -14.36
N LYS A 124 -4.93 14.42 -15.03
CA LYS A 124 -6.15 14.93 -15.66
C LYS A 124 -6.49 13.93 -16.76
N LYS A 125 -7.51 13.09 -16.54
CA LYS A 125 -8.09 12.33 -17.65
C LYS A 125 -8.67 13.36 -18.60
N ILE A 126 -7.97 13.65 -19.69
CA ILE A 126 -8.56 14.38 -20.81
C ILE A 126 -9.55 13.37 -21.39
N ASP A 127 -10.84 13.64 -21.24
CA ASP A 127 -11.85 12.84 -21.91
C ASP A 127 -11.67 13.09 -23.41
N THR A 128 -11.12 12.12 -24.14
CA THR A 128 -10.98 12.22 -25.59
C THR A 128 -12.33 12.43 -26.28
N ASN A 129 -13.43 12.09 -25.59
CA ASN A 129 -14.80 12.34 -26.02
C ASN A 129 -15.18 13.83 -26.05
N ASP A 130 -14.57 14.67 -25.20
CA ASP A 130 -14.85 16.11 -25.15
C ASP A 130 -14.31 16.84 -26.40
N GLY A 131 -13.27 16.29 -27.04
CA GLY A 131 -12.71 16.81 -28.29
C GLY A 131 -13.35 16.25 -29.57
N LEU A 132 -14.12 15.15 -29.46
CA LEU A 132 -14.74 14.45 -30.60
C LEU A 132 -16.27 14.60 -30.64
N GLY A 133 -16.89 15.27 -29.66
CA GLY A 133 -18.34 15.52 -29.63
C GLY A 133 -19.20 14.29 -29.32
N TRP A 134 -18.59 13.21 -28.83
CA TRP A 134 -19.32 12.01 -28.45
C TRP A 134 -19.95 12.22 -27.07
N LYS A 135 -21.27 12.44 -27.04
CA LYS A 135 -22.01 12.43 -25.77
C LYS A 135 -21.87 11.05 -25.14
N LYS A 136 -21.33 10.99 -23.92
CA LYS A 136 -21.43 9.77 -23.11
C LYS A 136 -22.91 9.41 -23.01
N PRO A 137 -23.31 8.15 -23.25
CA PRO A 137 -24.68 7.75 -22.98
C PRO A 137 -24.98 8.03 -21.51
N GLU A 138 -26.13 8.65 -21.24
CA GLU A 138 -26.62 8.87 -19.88
C GLU A 138 -26.60 7.52 -19.16
N SER A 139 -25.65 7.36 -18.24
CA SER A 139 -25.49 6.12 -17.50
C SER A 139 -26.46 6.15 -16.33
N MET A 140 -27.33 5.14 -16.24
CA MET A 140 -28.28 4.97 -15.14
C MET A 140 -27.58 5.17 -13.79
N ARG A 141 -27.97 6.23 -13.08
CA ARG A 141 -27.50 6.48 -11.71
C ARG A 141 -28.51 5.87 -10.75
N THR A 142 -28.03 4.93 -9.95
CA THR A 142 -28.82 4.29 -8.90
C THR A 142 -28.47 4.93 -7.56
N GLU A 143 -29.42 5.66 -6.99
CA GLU A 143 -29.26 6.33 -5.70
C GLU A 143 -30.18 5.68 -4.66
N PHE A 144 -29.64 5.44 -3.46
CA PHE A 144 -30.43 4.96 -2.34
C PHE A 144 -30.96 6.16 -1.56
N VAL A 145 -32.28 6.31 -1.53
CA VAL A 145 -32.96 7.43 -0.87
C VAL A 145 -33.71 6.89 0.34
N THR A 146 -33.60 7.59 1.46
CA THR A 146 -34.39 7.29 2.65
C THR A 146 -35.44 8.38 2.83
N GLY A 147 -36.71 7.99 2.95
CA GLY A 147 -37.84 8.89 3.21
C GLY A 147 -38.54 8.55 4.52
N GLN A 148 -39.37 9.46 5.02
CA GLN A 148 -40.32 9.16 6.08
C GLN A 148 -41.73 9.32 5.55
N LEU A 149 -42.54 8.28 5.67
CA LEU A 149 -43.97 8.31 5.34
C LEU A 149 -44.76 7.79 6.54
N GLU A 150 -45.69 8.61 7.03
CA GLU A 150 -46.59 8.27 8.15
C GLU A 150 -45.90 7.65 9.37
N GLY A 151 -44.72 8.17 9.73
CA GLY A 151 -43.95 7.73 10.91
C GLY A 151 -43.02 6.53 10.68
N TYR A 152 -43.02 5.93 9.49
CA TYR A 152 -42.10 4.85 9.12
C TYR A 152 -40.97 5.35 8.23
N THR A 153 -39.74 4.96 8.54
CA THR A 153 -38.56 5.21 7.70
C THR A 153 -38.55 4.22 6.54
N THR A 154 -38.74 4.72 5.32
CA THR A 154 -38.73 3.93 4.10
C THR A 154 -37.38 4.07 3.39
N LEU A 155 -36.88 2.96 2.85
CA LEU A 155 -35.67 2.92 2.02
C LEU A 155 -36.09 2.60 0.58
N GLY A 156 -35.72 3.48 -0.34
CA GLY A 156 -36.03 3.37 -1.75
C GLY A 156 -34.77 3.42 -2.62
N ILE A 157 -34.90 2.88 -3.83
CA ILE A 157 -33.89 2.97 -4.87
C ILE A 157 -34.47 3.85 -5.97
N MET A 158 -33.82 4.98 -6.24
CA MET A 158 -34.20 5.90 -7.30
C MET A 158 -33.24 5.72 -8.47
N PHE A 159 -33.81 5.51 -9.66
CA PHE A 159 -33.06 5.47 -10.92
C PHE A 159 -33.28 6.81 -11.62
N SER A 160 -32.19 7.58 -11.81
CA SER A 160 -32.20 8.78 -12.65
C SER A 160 -31.59 8.46 -14.01
N PHE A 161 -32.30 8.85 -15.06
CA PHE A 161 -31.83 8.90 -16.45
C PHE A 161 -31.22 10.27 -16.70
#